data_AF-A0A1F9BPB0-F1
#
_entry.id   AF-A0A1F9BPB0-F1
#
_cell.length_a   1.000
_cell.length_b   1.000
_cell.length_c   1.000
_cell.angle_alpha   90.00
_cell.angle_beta   90.00
_cell.angle_gamma   90.00
#
_symmetry.space_group_name_H-M   'P 1'
#
loop_
_entity.id
_entity.type
_entity.pdbx_description
1 polymer ?
#
loop_
_entity_poly.entity_id
_entity_poly.type
_entity_poly.pdbx_seq_one_letter_code
_entity_poly.pdbx_strand_id
1 'polypeptide(L)'
;MPGAFTYDPASKRVTVIGGNEASPADFSSWVAADRAGTLTLWTGTPATGITLTNQVRPCEKLALPLDFIIAGATDIGAGDTIGITGTDAWGQVQNETLATEASGTFTTSKRWRTITNVDCNGFVTGTLTIRQPQWGVIWDKGNNQYQLDALFQVGDGVTSTCFKEWDRQIVFSDFGFGVGSYLITAKANAVCQLGYLVDESKKATSLGCSVISVSTIYHHLFKRETGATFNLYSCQARAGYASKLVQGNTLIGNMSRIWNTLLNRVWPDWNLEDIVPDIYNMTITSSNWGFRYNGGATLTLSRIFTLDTNQSVAQYGSGDLIIWDSEFIKETGIYYNGFSGNTYLINCLKESWEITWTGTPKTGSLYRQYTLDLKVSDKEDTAISGAAVKIYDQDGNLVADLTSGADGKIAQQILTYKRYYWDGAATAVQDYYPYRLVISKAGYETYEDKLNPDRKMDLEVALASYQPRHPLEVELPALAPLEVSLKAARLEVEIHG
;
A
#
# COMPACT_ATOMS: atom_id res chain seq x y z
N MET A 1 -17.44 25.82 0.11
CA MET A 1 -16.93 26.57 -1.07
C MET A 1 -16.02 25.65 -1.84
N PRO A 2 -16.02 25.69 -3.18
CA PRO A 2 -15.08 24.90 -3.98
C PRO A 2 -13.63 25.24 -3.56
N GLY A 3 -12.73 24.27 -3.68
CA GLY A 3 -11.32 24.51 -3.34
C GLY A 3 -10.72 25.59 -4.23
N ALA A 4 -9.91 26.46 -3.63
CA ALA A 4 -9.15 27.48 -4.34
C ALA A 4 -7.74 26.96 -4.61
N PHE A 5 -7.31 27.06 -5.87
CA PHE A 5 -5.96 26.66 -6.28
C PHE A 5 -5.07 27.89 -6.42
N THR A 6 -3.80 27.74 -6.04
CA THR A 6 -2.74 28.72 -6.28
C THR A 6 -1.50 28.02 -6.82
N TYR A 7 -0.69 28.73 -7.61
CA TYR A 7 0.58 28.24 -8.11
C TYR A 7 1.73 29.13 -7.64
N ASP A 8 2.76 28.52 -7.05
CA ASP A 8 4.03 29.15 -6.74
C ASP A 8 5.11 28.68 -7.75
N PRO A 9 5.55 29.55 -8.67
CA PRO A 9 6.59 29.22 -9.63
C PRO A 9 7.95 28.90 -8.99
N ALA A 10 8.28 29.47 -7.83
CA ALA A 10 9.58 29.29 -7.20
C ALA A 10 9.72 27.88 -6.63
N SER A 11 8.69 27.38 -5.93
CA SER A 11 8.66 26.00 -5.42
C SER A 11 8.09 24.98 -6.42
N LYS A 12 7.63 25.44 -7.60
CA LYS A 12 6.94 24.64 -8.62
C LYS A 12 5.75 23.87 -8.03
N ARG A 13 5.00 24.49 -7.12
CA ARG A 13 3.94 23.84 -6.35
C ARG A 13 2.59 24.46 -6.63
N VAL A 14 1.61 23.61 -6.91
CA VAL A 14 0.20 23.97 -6.85
C VAL A 14 -0.35 23.56 -5.50
N THR A 15 -1.04 24.49 -4.83
CA THR A 15 -1.70 24.25 -3.55
C THR A 15 -3.20 24.43 -3.72
N VAL A 16 -3.98 23.48 -3.22
CA VAL A 16 -5.43 23.62 -3.06
C VAL A 16 -5.80 23.84 -1.60
N ILE A 17 -6.68 24.80 -1.34
CA ILE A 17 -7.20 25.10 0.01
C ILE A 17 -8.73 25.17 -0.05
N GLY A 18 -9.40 24.56 0.93
CA GLY A 18 -10.87 24.51 1.00
C GLY A 18 -11.47 23.28 0.30
N GLY A 19 -12.70 23.40 -0.20
CA GLY A 19 -13.52 22.23 -0.51
C GLY A 19 -14.12 21.60 0.74
N ASN A 20 -15.04 20.66 0.57
CA ASN A 20 -15.56 19.83 1.65
C ASN A 20 -16.01 18.47 1.11
N GLU A 21 -16.44 17.56 1.98
CA GLU A 21 -16.86 16.21 1.57
C GLU A 21 -17.98 16.19 0.52
N ALA A 22 -18.89 17.17 0.52
CA ALA A 22 -20.00 17.27 -0.42
C ALA A 22 -19.61 17.93 -1.76
N SER A 23 -18.54 18.72 -1.77
CA SER A 23 -18.02 19.44 -2.93
C SER A 23 -16.49 19.52 -2.80
N PRO A 24 -15.80 18.38 -2.98
CA PRO A 24 -14.35 18.34 -2.89
C PRO A 24 -13.74 19.11 -4.06
N ALA A 25 -12.50 19.56 -3.89
CA ALA A 25 -11.68 19.96 -5.04
C ALA A 25 -11.24 18.71 -5.82
N ASP A 26 -10.96 18.89 -7.11
CA ASP A 26 -10.63 17.84 -8.07
C ASP A 26 -9.66 18.37 -9.16
N PHE A 27 -9.23 17.54 -10.12
CA PHE A 27 -8.35 18.03 -11.19
C PHE A 27 -9.07 18.93 -12.20
N SER A 28 -10.39 18.76 -12.39
CA SER A 28 -11.15 19.63 -13.30
C SER A 28 -11.18 21.08 -12.80
N SER A 29 -11.34 21.28 -11.49
CA SER A 29 -11.23 22.59 -10.83
C SER A 29 -9.79 23.13 -10.84
N TRP A 30 -8.76 22.27 -10.76
CA TRP A 30 -7.38 22.70 -11.02
C TRP A 30 -7.21 23.21 -12.46
N VAL A 31 -7.65 22.47 -13.48
CA VAL A 31 -7.57 22.90 -14.89
C VAL A 31 -8.24 24.26 -15.09
N ALA A 32 -9.43 24.47 -14.50
CA ALA A 32 -10.11 25.76 -14.56
C ALA A 32 -9.28 26.88 -13.92
N ALA A 33 -8.65 26.62 -12.77
CA ALA A 33 -7.80 27.59 -12.07
C ALA A 33 -6.50 27.90 -12.83
N ASP A 34 -5.86 26.90 -13.45
CA ASP A 34 -4.67 27.08 -14.28
C ASP A 34 -4.95 28.01 -15.47
N ARG A 35 -6.06 27.75 -16.18
CA ARG A 35 -6.51 28.55 -17.33
C ARG A 35 -6.91 29.97 -16.96
N ALA A 36 -7.35 30.20 -15.72
CA ALA A 36 -7.69 31.52 -15.20
C ALA A 36 -6.47 32.25 -14.59
N GLY A 37 -5.39 31.52 -14.30
CA GLY A 37 -4.17 32.04 -13.72
C GLY A 37 -3.35 32.90 -14.67
N THR A 38 -2.26 33.46 -14.17
CA THR A 38 -1.25 34.12 -15.00
C THR A 38 0.14 33.76 -14.50
N LEU A 39 1.11 33.65 -15.40
CA LEU A 39 2.51 33.40 -15.06
C LEU A 39 3.39 34.54 -15.59
N THR A 40 4.16 35.13 -14.68
CA THR A 40 5.23 36.07 -15.04
C THR A 40 6.42 35.29 -15.61
N LEU A 41 6.73 35.57 -16.87
CA LEU A 41 7.84 34.97 -17.59
C LEU A 41 9.15 35.72 -17.32
N TRP A 42 9.06 37.04 -17.18
CA TRP A 42 10.21 37.90 -16.88
C TRP A 42 9.73 39.27 -16.35
N THR A 43 10.52 39.88 -15.46
CA THR A 43 10.33 41.28 -15.04
C THR A 43 11.70 41.92 -14.85
N GLY A 44 11.87 43.14 -15.37
CA GLY A 44 13.11 43.91 -15.22
C GLY A 44 13.07 45.23 -16.00
N THR A 45 14.21 45.88 -16.09
CA THR A 45 14.38 47.11 -16.88
C THR A 45 14.45 46.78 -18.38
N PRO A 46 13.74 47.51 -19.27
CA PRO A 46 13.81 47.30 -20.71
C PRO A 46 15.25 47.26 -21.24
N ALA A 47 15.54 46.27 -22.09
CA ALA A 47 16.86 46.02 -22.65
C ALA A 47 16.74 45.21 -23.96
N THR A 48 17.85 45.09 -24.68
CA THR A 48 18.01 44.11 -25.75
C THR A 48 18.55 42.79 -25.21
N GLY A 49 18.29 41.68 -25.91
CA GLY A 49 18.81 40.37 -25.53
C GLY A 49 18.13 39.74 -24.31
N ILE A 50 16.89 40.14 -23.97
CA ILE A 50 16.22 39.65 -22.76
C ILE A 50 15.94 38.14 -22.89
N THR A 51 16.44 37.38 -21.92
CA THR A 51 16.15 35.95 -21.73
C THR A 51 15.12 35.79 -20.61
N LEU A 52 14.06 35.01 -20.88
CA LEU A 52 12.99 34.80 -19.91
C LEU A 52 13.47 33.99 -18.69
N THR A 53 12.98 34.34 -17.50
CA THR A 53 13.20 33.57 -16.27
C THR A 53 12.39 32.28 -16.27
N ASN A 54 11.14 32.35 -16.72
CA ASN A 54 10.30 31.20 -17.00
C ASN A 54 10.00 31.19 -18.48
N GLN A 55 10.21 30.05 -19.13
CA GLN A 55 9.81 29.88 -20.52
C GLN A 55 8.29 29.74 -20.65
N VAL A 56 7.73 30.07 -21.83
CA VAL A 56 6.29 29.97 -22.13
C VAL A 56 5.79 28.53 -21.91
N ARG A 57 4.61 28.40 -21.29
CA ARG A 57 3.97 27.12 -20.94
C ARG A 57 2.55 27.07 -21.50
N PRO A 58 2.39 26.66 -22.77
CA PRO A 58 1.10 26.73 -23.45
C PRO A 58 0.14 25.59 -23.12
N CYS A 59 0.62 24.51 -22.49
CA CYS A 59 -0.14 23.30 -22.22
C CYS A 59 -0.93 22.84 -23.47
N GLU A 60 -2.20 22.46 -23.33
CA GLU A 60 -3.04 21.94 -24.41
C GLU A 60 -3.20 22.91 -25.60
N LYS A 61 -2.95 24.20 -25.41
CA LYS A 61 -3.07 25.21 -26.49
C LYS A 61 -1.90 25.22 -27.46
N LEU A 62 -0.79 24.51 -27.16
CA LEU A 62 0.46 24.41 -27.93
C LEU A 62 1.24 25.73 -28.15
N ALA A 63 0.56 26.88 -28.16
CA ALA A 63 1.13 28.24 -28.14
C ALA A 63 0.15 29.25 -27.53
N LEU A 64 0.66 30.35 -26.94
CA LEU A 64 -0.14 31.39 -26.27
C LEU A 64 0.19 32.81 -26.76
N PRO A 65 -0.78 33.74 -26.79
CA PRO A 65 -0.45 35.15 -26.80
C PRO A 65 0.21 35.55 -25.47
N LEU A 66 1.07 36.56 -25.52
CA LEU A 66 1.81 37.08 -24.37
C LEU A 66 1.49 38.56 -24.16
N ASP A 67 1.43 38.99 -22.91
CA ASP A 67 1.32 40.39 -22.54
C ASP A 67 2.70 40.96 -22.21
N PHE A 68 3.02 42.10 -22.80
CA PHE A 68 4.17 42.94 -22.48
C PHE A 68 3.65 44.19 -21.78
N ILE A 69 3.94 44.32 -20.49
CA ILE A 69 3.40 45.37 -19.63
C ILE A 69 4.56 46.32 -19.30
N ILE A 70 4.47 47.56 -19.79
CA ILE A 70 5.43 48.62 -19.53
C ILE A 70 4.83 49.56 -18.47
N ALA A 71 5.56 49.76 -17.37
CA ALA A 71 5.16 50.66 -16.30
C ALA A 71 6.28 51.64 -15.94
N GLY A 72 5.92 52.92 -15.80
CA GLY A 72 6.84 53.96 -15.32
C GLY A 72 7.98 54.31 -16.27
N ALA A 73 7.85 54.01 -17.57
CA ALA A 73 8.83 54.43 -18.56
C ALA A 73 8.64 55.93 -18.88
N THR A 74 9.73 56.69 -18.85
CA THR A 74 9.74 58.15 -19.11
C THR A 74 10.35 58.53 -20.46
N ASP A 75 11.06 57.59 -21.09
CA ASP A 75 11.76 57.76 -22.36
C ASP A 75 11.06 57.06 -23.53
N ILE A 76 9.85 56.55 -23.31
CA ILE A 76 9.04 55.89 -24.34
C ILE A 76 8.34 56.91 -25.25
N GLY A 77 8.40 56.70 -26.56
CA GLY A 77 7.83 57.60 -27.56
C GLY A 77 7.51 56.94 -28.91
N ALA A 78 7.11 57.77 -29.87
CA ALA A 78 6.75 57.30 -31.20
C ALA A 78 7.96 56.66 -31.91
N GLY A 79 7.78 55.43 -32.39
CA GLY A 79 8.84 54.64 -33.05
C GLY A 79 9.52 53.60 -32.16
N ASP A 80 9.26 53.63 -30.86
CA ASP A 80 9.77 52.63 -29.93
C ASP A 80 9.04 51.30 -30.09
N THR A 81 9.78 50.20 -29.93
CA THR A 81 9.24 48.86 -30.19
C THR A 81 9.77 47.80 -29.24
N ILE A 82 9.01 46.72 -29.12
CA ILE A 82 9.47 45.45 -28.57
C ILE A 82 9.52 44.41 -29.69
N GLY A 83 10.73 43.98 -30.06
CA GLY A 83 10.98 42.86 -30.97
C GLY A 83 10.95 41.53 -30.22
N ILE A 84 10.28 40.54 -30.79
CA ILE A 84 10.08 39.22 -30.18
C ILE A 84 10.47 38.15 -31.19
N THR A 85 11.34 37.23 -30.78
CA THR A 85 11.75 36.06 -31.58
C THR A 85 11.53 34.78 -30.79
N GLY A 86 11.07 33.74 -31.47
CA GLY A 86 10.70 32.48 -30.85
C GLY A 86 10.07 31.52 -31.84
N THR A 87 9.26 30.58 -31.34
CA THR A 87 8.58 29.59 -32.18
C THR A 87 7.07 29.54 -31.98
N ASP A 88 6.36 29.11 -33.01
CA ASP A 88 4.93 28.82 -32.97
C ASP A 88 4.62 27.43 -32.38
N ALA A 89 3.35 27.02 -32.41
CA ALA A 89 2.89 25.72 -31.92
C ALA A 89 3.62 24.52 -32.58
N TRP A 90 4.10 24.69 -33.80
CA TRP A 90 4.75 23.66 -34.62
C TRP A 90 6.27 23.75 -34.60
N GLY A 91 6.83 24.65 -33.80
CA GLY A 91 8.27 24.87 -33.71
C GLY A 91 8.86 25.67 -34.87
N GLN A 92 8.03 26.29 -35.71
CA GLN A 92 8.50 27.17 -36.77
C GLN A 92 8.91 28.51 -36.18
N VAL A 93 10.07 29.02 -36.61
CA VAL A 93 10.57 30.32 -36.16
C VAL A 93 9.63 31.43 -36.63
N GLN A 94 9.30 32.35 -35.73
CA GLN A 94 8.51 33.53 -36.05
C GLN A 94 9.04 34.74 -35.29
N ASN A 95 8.76 35.92 -35.85
CA ASN A 95 9.10 37.21 -35.27
C ASN A 95 7.86 38.10 -35.19
N GLU A 96 7.77 38.93 -34.16
CA GLU A 96 6.76 39.98 -34.02
C GLU A 96 7.41 41.25 -33.49
N THR A 97 6.85 42.40 -33.87
CA THR A 97 7.25 43.70 -33.35
C THR A 97 6.01 44.39 -32.82
N LEU A 98 6.03 44.73 -31.53
CA LEU A 98 4.97 45.52 -30.89
C LEU A 98 5.39 47.00 -30.94
N ALA A 99 4.53 47.87 -31.44
CA ALA A 99 4.73 49.32 -31.34
C ALA A 99 4.35 49.78 -29.92
N THR A 100 5.24 50.51 -29.26
CA THR A 100 5.08 50.89 -27.85
C THR A 100 5.24 52.39 -27.69
N GLU A 101 4.16 53.15 -27.91
CA GLU A 101 4.21 54.63 -27.90
C GLU A 101 4.02 55.24 -26.50
N ALA A 102 3.66 54.42 -25.51
CA ALA A 102 3.46 54.83 -24.12
C ALA A 102 3.55 53.63 -23.17
N SER A 103 3.64 53.89 -21.86
CA SER A 103 3.43 52.84 -20.85
C SER A 103 2.03 52.23 -21.01
N GLY A 104 1.93 50.90 -20.93
CA GLY A 104 0.69 50.19 -21.22
C GLY A 104 0.87 48.67 -21.28
N THR A 105 -0.22 47.97 -21.62
CA THR A 105 -0.20 46.53 -21.87
C THR A 105 -0.33 46.29 -23.37
N PHE A 106 0.63 45.54 -23.93
CA PHE A 106 0.69 45.19 -25.34
C PHE A 106 0.62 43.67 -25.47
N THR A 107 -0.44 43.16 -26.08
CA THR A 107 -0.62 41.71 -26.28
C THR A 107 -0.14 41.32 -27.67
N THR A 108 0.62 40.24 -27.76
CA THR A 108 1.07 39.69 -29.04
C THR A 108 -0.10 39.21 -29.89
N SER A 109 -0.08 39.55 -31.18
CA SER A 109 -0.99 39.00 -32.19
C SER A 109 -0.60 37.56 -32.57
N LYS A 110 0.70 37.23 -32.51
CA LYS A 110 1.18 35.86 -32.68
C LYS A 110 1.11 35.10 -31.37
N ARG A 111 1.06 33.77 -31.51
CA ARG A 111 1.04 32.83 -30.39
C ARG A 111 2.36 32.12 -30.29
N TRP A 112 2.92 32.05 -29.10
CA TRP A 112 4.27 31.59 -28.84
C TRP A 112 4.27 30.27 -28.08
N ARG A 113 5.07 29.33 -28.55
CA ARG A 113 5.43 28.11 -27.81
C ARG A 113 6.70 28.31 -27.01
N THR A 114 7.68 28.98 -27.61
CA THR A 114 8.93 29.40 -26.96
C THR A 114 9.28 30.81 -27.39
N ILE A 115 9.95 31.54 -26.51
CA ILE A 115 10.62 32.81 -26.81
C ILE A 115 12.12 32.61 -26.64
N THR A 116 12.88 32.96 -27.66
CA THR A 116 14.34 32.88 -27.67
C THR A 116 14.99 34.23 -27.47
N ASN A 117 14.32 35.32 -27.84
CA ASN A 117 14.84 36.67 -27.64
C ASN A 117 13.72 37.71 -27.52
N VAL A 118 13.97 38.74 -26.72
CA VAL A 118 13.15 39.95 -26.64
C VAL A 118 14.08 41.17 -26.67
N ASP A 119 13.79 42.10 -27.58
CA ASP A 119 14.57 43.33 -27.77
C ASP A 119 13.70 44.58 -27.60
N CYS A 120 13.98 45.38 -26.58
CA CYS A 120 13.38 46.70 -26.44
C CYS A 120 14.23 47.72 -27.22
N ASN A 121 13.63 48.42 -28.18
CA ASN A 121 14.31 49.43 -29.01
C ASN A 121 13.68 50.80 -28.76
N GLY A 122 14.52 51.77 -28.40
CA GLY A 122 14.14 53.18 -28.24
C GLY A 122 13.86 53.63 -26.80
N PHE A 123 13.68 52.68 -25.86
CA PHE A 123 13.46 52.98 -24.44
C PHE A 123 14.24 52.03 -23.53
N VAL A 124 14.72 52.56 -22.40
CA VAL A 124 15.51 51.83 -21.39
C VAL A 124 15.07 52.12 -19.95
N THR A 125 14.07 52.98 -19.73
CA THR A 125 13.55 53.28 -18.38
C THR A 125 12.28 52.52 -18.05
N GLY A 126 11.90 52.52 -16.77
CA GLY A 126 10.70 51.86 -16.28
C GLY A 126 10.90 50.36 -16.00
N THR A 127 9.78 49.64 -15.91
CA THR A 127 9.72 48.20 -15.70
C THR A 127 8.94 47.57 -16.84
N LEU A 128 9.54 46.55 -17.47
CA LEU A 128 8.85 45.65 -18.39
C LEU A 128 8.55 44.34 -17.66
N THR A 129 7.29 43.91 -17.74
CA THR A 129 6.83 42.59 -17.30
C THR A 129 6.27 41.81 -18.48
N ILE A 130 6.79 40.61 -18.70
CA ILE A 130 6.31 39.68 -19.73
C ILE A 130 5.49 38.60 -19.04
N ARG A 131 4.24 38.40 -19.47
CA ARG A 131 3.28 37.52 -18.81
C ARG A 131 2.52 36.66 -19.81
N GLN A 132 2.18 35.44 -19.42
CA GLN A 132 1.23 34.59 -20.14
C GLN A 132 -0.10 34.46 -19.38
N PRO A 133 -1.24 34.25 -20.09
CA PRO A 133 -2.58 34.23 -19.50
C PRO A 133 -2.99 32.83 -18.98
N GLN A 134 -2.08 32.10 -18.37
CA GLN A 134 -2.32 30.85 -17.62
C GLN A 134 -1.07 30.50 -16.80
N TRP A 135 -1.18 29.61 -15.81
CA TRP A 135 0.03 29.09 -15.14
C TRP A 135 0.78 28.11 -16.05
N GLY A 136 0.06 27.26 -16.76
CA GLY A 136 0.62 26.27 -17.66
C GLY A 136 1.34 25.13 -16.94
N VAL A 137 0.70 24.57 -15.91
CA VAL A 137 1.28 23.48 -15.10
C VAL A 137 0.42 22.22 -15.04
N ILE A 138 -0.77 22.24 -15.66
CA ILE A 138 -1.60 21.06 -15.86
C ILE A 138 -2.07 20.99 -17.30
N TRP A 139 -1.89 19.83 -17.91
CA TRP A 139 -2.33 19.53 -19.27
C TRP A 139 -3.53 18.60 -19.17
N ASP A 140 -4.68 19.08 -19.64
CA ASP A 140 -5.84 18.24 -19.89
C ASP A 140 -5.67 17.55 -21.25
N LYS A 141 -5.40 16.24 -21.24
CA LYS A 141 -5.23 15.43 -22.46
C LYS A 141 -6.57 14.84 -22.94
N GLY A 142 -7.68 15.18 -22.28
CA GLY A 142 -8.97 14.55 -22.48
C GLY A 142 -9.01 13.12 -21.94
N ASN A 143 -10.19 12.48 -22.03
CA ASN A 143 -10.41 11.08 -21.62
C ASN A 143 -9.89 10.77 -20.21
N ASN A 144 -10.12 11.69 -19.26
CA ASN A 144 -9.70 11.56 -17.86
C ASN A 144 -8.18 11.48 -17.63
N GLN A 145 -7.37 11.98 -18.57
CA GLN A 145 -5.91 11.98 -18.48
C GLN A 145 -5.37 13.39 -18.25
N TYR A 146 -4.57 13.54 -17.20
CA TYR A 146 -3.88 14.77 -16.87
C TYR A 146 -2.37 14.56 -16.85
N GLN A 147 -1.62 15.51 -17.39
CA GLN A 147 -0.17 15.60 -17.17
C GLN A 147 0.14 16.84 -16.33
N LEU A 148 0.96 16.67 -15.30
CA LEU A 148 1.31 17.69 -14.32
C LEU A 148 2.78 18.07 -14.45
N ASP A 149 3.03 19.38 -14.56
CA ASP A 149 4.35 20.01 -14.57
C ASP A 149 4.57 20.80 -13.26
N ALA A 150 4.02 20.29 -12.16
CA ALA A 150 4.13 20.86 -10.81
C ALA A 150 3.99 19.77 -9.74
N LEU A 151 4.54 20.05 -8.56
CA LEU A 151 4.21 19.32 -7.34
C LEU A 151 2.81 19.73 -6.87
N PHE A 152 2.07 18.81 -6.28
CA PHE A 152 0.71 19.07 -5.81
C PHE A 152 0.63 19.02 -4.28
N GLN A 153 -0.07 19.98 -3.68
CA GLN A 153 -0.30 20.05 -2.25
C GLN A 153 -1.78 20.25 -1.96
N VAL A 154 -2.32 19.42 -1.06
CA VAL A 154 -3.67 19.52 -0.52
C VAL A 154 -3.58 20.11 0.89
N GLY A 155 -4.10 21.31 1.06
CA GLY A 155 -4.14 22.07 2.30
C GLY A 155 -2.92 22.94 2.55
N ASP A 156 -3.03 23.78 3.57
CA ASP A 156 -1.98 24.67 4.09
C ASP A 156 -1.49 24.25 5.50
N GLY A 157 -2.11 23.22 6.08
CA GLY A 157 -1.82 22.74 7.44
C GLY A 157 -2.72 23.33 8.53
N VAL A 158 -3.61 24.26 8.18
CA VAL A 158 -4.51 24.96 9.12
C VAL A 158 -5.95 24.85 8.65
N THR A 159 -6.22 25.19 7.40
CA THR A 159 -7.55 25.23 6.79
C THR A 159 -8.03 23.82 6.43
N SER A 160 -9.22 23.45 6.89
CA SER A 160 -9.87 22.21 6.45
C SER A 160 -10.00 22.20 4.94
N THR A 161 -9.41 21.17 4.31
CA THR A 161 -9.32 21.06 2.86
C THR A 161 -9.70 19.66 2.44
N CYS A 162 -10.56 19.52 1.42
CA CYS A 162 -10.95 18.22 0.90
C CYS A 162 -10.69 18.17 -0.61
N PHE A 163 -9.84 17.24 -1.02
CA PHE A 163 -9.56 16.91 -2.42
C PHE A 163 -9.89 15.45 -2.67
N LYS A 164 -10.72 15.18 -3.66
CA LYS A 164 -11.09 13.83 -4.05
C LYS A 164 -11.11 13.70 -5.56
N GLU A 165 -10.59 12.58 -6.04
CA GLU A 165 -10.58 12.28 -7.45
C GLU A 165 -10.79 10.78 -7.67
N TRP A 166 -11.39 10.42 -8.80
CA TRP A 166 -11.61 9.02 -9.19
C TRP A 166 -11.56 8.87 -10.72
N ASP A 167 -11.20 7.66 -11.17
CA ASP A 167 -11.15 7.29 -12.59
C ASP A 167 -10.33 8.28 -13.44
N ARG A 168 -9.12 8.62 -12.96
CA ARG A 168 -8.17 9.51 -13.67
C ARG A 168 -6.82 8.85 -13.86
N GLN A 169 -6.17 9.18 -14.96
CA GLN A 169 -4.73 9.00 -15.11
C GLN A 169 -4.03 10.33 -14.86
N ILE A 170 -3.01 10.32 -14.01
CA ILE A 170 -2.26 11.49 -13.55
C ILE A 170 -0.78 11.21 -13.84
N VAL A 171 -0.20 11.95 -14.77
CA VAL A 171 1.20 11.78 -15.19
C VAL A 171 2.02 12.96 -14.70
N PHE A 172 2.93 12.75 -13.75
CA PHE A 172 3.94 13.73 -13.39
C PHE A 172 5.08 13.68 -14.40
N SER A 173 5.29 14.79 -15.12
CA SER A 173 6.38 14.93 -16.09
C SER A 173 7.74 15.08 -15.38
N ASP A 174 8.84 14.88 -16.11
CA ASP A 174 10.18 15.15 -15.56
C ASP A 174 10.47 16.65 -15.57
N PHE A 175 9.79 17.40 -14.69
CA PHE A 175 9.82 18.87 -14.66
C PHE A 175 10.97 19.43 -13.80
N GLY A 176 12.09 18.72 -13.74
CA GLY A 176 13.25 19.08 -12.92
C GLY A 176 12.89 19.20 -11.45
N PHE A 177 12.17 18.20 -10.92
CA PHE A 177 11.95 18.05 -9.49
C PHE A 177 13.28 17.68 -8.81
N GLY A 178 13.46 18.08 -7.54
CA GLY A 178 14.64 17.66 -6.78
C GLY A 178 14.58 16.17 -6.44
N VAL A 179 15.73 15.52 -6.31
CA VAL A 179 15.81 14.14 -5.79
C VAL A 179 15.13 14.08 -4.43
N GLY A 180 14.25 13.09 -4.23
CA GLY A 180 13.49 12.93 -2.98
C GLY A 180 12.35 13.92 -2.79
N SER A 181 11.89 14.60 -3.85
CA SER A 181 10.65 15.40 -3.79
C SER A 181 9.42 14.52 -3.58
N TYR A 182 8.35 15.11 -3.01
CA TYR A 182 7.03 14.49 -2.90
C TYR A 182 6.09 15.03 -3.98
N LEU A 183 5.56 14.14 -4.83
CA LEU A 183 4.70 14.53 -5.95
C LEU A 183 3.35 15.06 -5.46
N ILE A 184 2.73 14.39 -4.49
CA ILE A 184 1.48 14.82 -3.85
C ILE A 184 1.68 14.87 -2.33
N THR A 185 1.38 16.02 -1.72
CA THR A 185 1.43 16.22 -0.28
C THR A 185 0.06 16.54 0.29
N ALA A 186 -0.42 15.77 1.26
CA ALA A 186 -1.55 16.15 2.11
C ALA A 186 -1.04 16.78 3.42
N LYS A 187 -1.36 18.05 3.64
CA LYS A 187 -1.04 18.80 4.86
C LYS A 187 -2.01 18.48 5.99
N ALA A 188 -1.66 18.80 7.24
CA ALA A 188 -2.58 18.68 8.37
C ALA A 188 -3.96 19.31 8.06
N ASN A 189 -5.04 18.74 8.59
CA ASN A 189 -6.44 19.11 8.32
C ASN A 189 -6.92 18.90 6.87
N ALA A 190 -6.11 18.28 6.01
CA ALA A 190 -6.53 17.90 4.68
C ALA A 190 -7.06 16.46 4.62
N VAL A 191 -8.09 16.26 3.79
CA VAL A 191 -8.51 14.95 3.29
C VAL A 191 -8.13 14.87 1.81
N CYS A 192 -7.25 13.92 1.47
CA CYS A 192 -6.87 13.60 0.09
C CYS A 192 -7.28 12.16 -0.22
N GLN A 193 -8.15 11.98 -1.21
CA GLN A 193 -8.62 10.65 -1.62
C GLN A 193 -8.44 10.46 -3.11
N LEU A 194 -7.80 9.37 -3.50
CA LEU A 194 -7.77 8.89 -4.87
C LEU A 194 -8.53 7.57 -4.95
N GLY A 195 -9.49 7.51 -5.87
CA GLY A 195 -10.43 6.40 -6.02
C GLY A 195 -11.68 6.52 -5.15
N TYR A 196 -12.60 5.57 -5.35
CA TYR A 196 -13.93 5.61 -4.74
C TYR A 196 -14.12 4.47 -3.72
N LEU A 197 -14.65 4.84 -2.54
CA LEU A 197 -15.03 3.89 -1.49
C LEU A 197 -16.48 3.46 -1.70
N VAL A 198 -16.71 2.16 -1.92
CA VAL A 198 -18.05 1.59 -2.15
C VAL A 198 -18.67 1.09 -0.85
N ASP A 199 -17.92 0.28 -0.09
CA ASP A 199 -18.37 -0.30 1.18
C ASP A 199 -17.17 -0.50 2.10
N GLU A 200 -17.14 0.27 3.19
CA GLU A 200 -16.04 0.24 4.17
C GLU A 200 -15.94 -1.11 4.89
N SER A 201 -17.09 -1.71 5.24
CA SER A 201 -17.12 -2.97 6.01
C SER A 201 -16.53 -4.16 5.24
N LYS A 202 -16.57 -4.07 3.90
CA LYS A 202 -16.02 -5.07 2.99
C LYS A 202 -14.69 -4.66 2.36
N LYS A 203 -14.18 -3.47 2.69
CA LYS A 203 -13.05 -2.82 2.01
C LYS A 203 -13.23 -2.82 0.48
N ALA A 204 -14.48 -2.65 0.02
CA ALA A 204 -14.83 -2.64 -1.40
C ALA A 204 -14.63 -1.23 -1.98
N THR A 205 -13.90 -1.15 -3.08
CA THR A 205 -13.55 0.12 -3.74
C THR A 205 -13.69 0.01 -5.25
N SER A 206 -13.76 1.16 -5.93
CA SER A 206 -13.88 1.24 -7.40
C SER A 206 -13.25 2.52 -7.94
N LEU A 207 -13.24 2.67 -9.27
CA LEU A 207 -12.87 3.91 -9.97
C LEU A 207 -11.53 4.50 -9.49
N GLY A 208 -10.51 3.66 -9.33
CA GLY A 208 -9.21 4.13 -8.85
C GLY A 208 -8.48 5.01 -9.86
N CYS A 209 -7.55 5.82 -9.35
CA CYS A 209 -6.68 6.64 -10.19
C CYS A 209 -5.39 5.90 -10.54
N SER A 210 -4.80 6.21 -11.70
CA SER A 210 -3.46 5.78 -12.08
C SER A 210 -2.49 6.95 -11.92
N VAL A 211 -1.55 6.86 -10.97
CA VAL A 211 -0.52 7.87 -10.73
C VAL A 211 0.79 7.40 -11.32
N ILE A 212 1.28 8.11 -12.33
CA ILE A 212 2.46 7.75 -13.10
C ILE A 212 3.48 8.87 -12.97
N SER A 213 4.70 8.53 -12.58
CA SER A 213 5.85 9.43 -12.70
C SER A 213 6.76 8.95 -13.80
N VAL A 214 7.04 9.82 -14.78
CA VAL A 214 8.02 9.53 -15.84
C VAL A 214 9.43 9.99 -15.48
N SER A 215 9.63 10.53 -14.27
CA SER A 215 10.93 11.03 -13.85
C SER A 215 11.98 9.92 -13.82
N THR A 216 13.17 10.28 -14.29
CA THR A 216 14.35 9.39 -14.33
C THR A 216 15.14 9.38 -13.04
N ILE A 217 14.76 10.22 -12.07
CA ILE A 217 15.38 10.31 -10.75
C ILE A 217 14.45 9.81 -9.66
N TYR A 218 15.04 9.50 -8.51
CA TYR A 218 14.33 9.06 -7.33
C TYR A 218 13.42 10.14 -6.73
N HIS A 219 12.18 9.77 -6.41
CA HIS A 219 11.18 10.62 -5.75
C HIS A 219 10.24 9.79 -4.85
N HIS A 220 9.40 10.50 -4.11
CA HIS A 220 8.30 9.95 -3.33
C HIS A 220 6.98 10.34 -3.99
N LEU A 221 6.07 9.38 -4.13
CA LEU A 221 4.79 9.69 -4.77
C LEU A 221 3.89 10.49 -3.83
N PHE A 222 3.82 10.08 -2.57
CA PHE A 222 2.89 10.66 -1.61
C PHE A 222 3.58 11.08 -0.31
N LYS A 223 3.12 12.19 0.26
CA LYS A 223 3.39 12.63 1.62
C LYS A 223 2.06 12.88 2.32
N ARG A 224 1.97 12.48 3.58
CA ARG A 224 0.87 12.87 4.46
C ARG A 224 1.46 13.41 5.76
N GLU A 225 1.06 14.60 6.16
CA GLU A 225 1.45 15.17 7.44
C GLU A 225 0.50 14.71 8.56
N THR A 226 0.99 14.70 9.80
CA THR A 226 0.19 14.36 10.98
C THR A 226 -1.06 15.24 11.02
N GLY A 227 -2.22 14.63 11.30
CA GLY A 227 -3.52 15.30 11.23
C GLY A 227 -4.19 15.36 9.85
N ALA A 228 -3.53 14.92 8.77
CA ALA A 228 -4.20 14.72 7.47
C ALA A 228 -4.77 13.30 7.31
N THR A 229 -5.65 13.12 6.32
CA THR A 229 -6.09 11.81 5.81
C THR A 229 -5.64 11.65 4.37
N PHE A 230 -5.03 10.50 4.04
CA PHE A 230 -4.69 10.16 2.66
C PHE A 230 -5.16 8.73 2.35
N ASN A 231 -6.12 8.59 1.44
CA ASN A 231 -6.70 7.30 1.05
C ASN A 231 -6.40 6.96 -0.42
N LEU A 232 -6.01 5.71 -0.68
CA LEU A 232 -5.92 5.13 -2.03
C LEU A 232 -6.88 3.94 -2.15
N TYR A 233 -7.74 3.98 -3.15
CA TYR A 233 -8.81 3.03 -3.37
C TYR A 233 -8.79 2.55 -4.82
N SER A 234 -8.55 1.26 -5.05
CA SER A 234 -8.47 0.69 -6.41
C SER A 234 -7.40 1.34 -7.31
N CYS A 235 -6.42 2.03 -6.74
CA CYS A 235 -5.46 2.85 -7.49
C CYS A 235 -4.33 2.02 -8.11
N GLN A 236 -3.65 2.62 -9.08
CA GLN A 236 -2.37 2.16 -9.58
C GLN A 236 -1.32 3.25 -9.36
N ALA A 237 -0.10 2.86 -8.99
CA ALA A 237 1.05 3.74 -8.96
C ALA A 237 2.22 3.15 -9.74
N ARG A 238 2.86 3.97 -10.59
CA ARG A 238 4.03 3.58 -11.38
C ARG A 238 5.08 4.68 -11.39
N ALA A 239 6.34 4.30 -11.33
CA ALA A 239 7.46 5.22 -11.47
C ALA A 239 8.46 4.76 -12.54
N GLY A 240 9.03 5.73 -13.28
CA GLY A 240 10.08 5.50 -14.27
C GLY A 240 11.37 4.96 -13.62
N TYR A 241 11.76 5.58 -12.51
CA TYR A 241 12.81 5.12 -11.61
C TYR A 241 12.23 4.47 -10.35
N ALA A 242 12.94 3.50 -9.78
CA ALA A 242 12.60 2.82 -8.53
C ALA A 242 12.33 3.85 -7.41
N SER A 243 11.05 4.05 -7.06
CA SER A 243 10.58 5.14 -6.19
C SER A 243 9.77 4.63 -5.01
N LYS A 244 9.58 5.47 -3.99
CA LYS A 244 8.80 5.09 -2.81
C LYS A 244 7.38 5.59 -2.90
N LEU A 245 6.43 4.79 -2.40
CA LEU A 245 5.05 5.21 -2.23
C LEU A 245 4.98 6.39 -1.23
N VAL A 246 5.64 6.24 -0.09
CA VAL A 246 5.75 7.23 1.00
C VAL A 246 7.17 7.19 1.59
N GLN A 247 7.67 8.28 2.20
CA GLN A 247 8.93 8.27 2.97
C GLN A 247 8.68 8.16 4.48
N GLY A 248 9.33 7.20 5.13
CA GLY A 248 9.36 7.07 6.59
C GLY A 248 10.69 7.45 7.25
N ASN A 249 11.24 8.67 7.07
CA ASN A 249 12.49 9.04 7.78
C ASN A 249 12.39 10.27 8.70
N THR A 250 11.19 10.80 8.88
CA THR A 250 10.89 11.94 9.75
C THR A 250 9.44 11.79 10.19
N LEU A 251 9.11 12.15 11.44
CA LEU A 251 7.81 12.20 12.15
C LEU A 251 6.57 12.62 11.32
N ILE A 252 6.29 11.94 10.20
CA ILE A 252 5.40 12.38 9.14
C ILE A 252 4.56 11.19 8.73
N GLY A 253 3.27 11.28 9.04
CA GLY A 253 2.33 10.16 9.04
C GLY A 253 2.25 9.37 7.73
N ASN A 254 2.03 8.06 7.87
CA ASN A 254 1.74 7.18 6.74
C ASN A 254 0.33 7.42 6.19
N MET A 255 0.08 6.88 4.99
CA MET A 255 -1.26 6.89 4.38
C MET A 255 -2.30 6.32 5.35
N SER A 256 -3.52 6.81 5.31
CA SER A 256 -4.57 6.34 6.22
C SER A 256 -5.10 4.98 5.78
N ARG A 257 -5.46 4.84 4.50
CA ARG A 257 -5.98 3.59 3.92
C ARG A 257 -5.39 3.34 2.54
N ILE A 258 -4.97 2.11 2.27
CA ILE A 258 -4.51 1.68 0.94
C ILE A 258 -5.16 0.35 0.60
N TRP A 259 -6.22 0.40 -0.20
CA TRP A 259 -7.03 -0.78 -0.53
C TRP A 259 -7.05 -1.07 -2.03
N ASN A 260 -6.96 -2.36 -2.39
CA ASN A 260 -7.11 -2.85 -3.76
C ASN A 260 -6.14 -2.17 -4.76
N THR A 261 -4.90 -1.92 -4.34
CA THR A 261 -3.97 -1.03 -5.06
C THR A 261 -2.81 -1.79 -5.70
N LEU A 262 -2.45 -1.41 -6.93
CA LEU A 262 -1.30 -1.95 -7.68
C LEU A 262 -0.12 -0.98 -7.67
N LEU A 263 1.06 -1.45 -7.28
CA LEU A 263 2.31 -0.72 -7.29
C LEU A 263 3.28 -1.38 -8.28
N ASN A 264 3.82 -0.61 -9.22
CA ASN A 264 4.81 -1.08 -10.19
C ASN A 264 6.05 -0.19 -10.17
N ARG A 265 7.22 -0.77 -9.88
CA ARG A 265 8.48 -0.01 -9.63
C ARG A 265 8.34 1.02 -8.51
N VAL A 266 7.34 0.84 -7.65
CA VAL A 266 7.04 1.64 -6.48
C VAL A 266 6.94 0.68 -5.30
N TRP A 267 7.60 0.99 -4.19
CA TRP A 267 7.44 0.21 -2.96
C TRP A 267 7.01 1.09 -1.78
N PRO A 268 6.17 0.55 -0.89
CA PRO A 268 5.90 1.13 0.41
C PRO A 268 7.15 1.09 1.31
N ASP A 269 7.43 2.21 1.96
CA ASP A 269 8.50 2.37 2.96
C ASP A 269 7.94 3.18 4.13
N TRP A 270 7.46 2.47 5.14
CA TRP A 270 6.73 3.07 6.25
C TRP A 270 7.60 3.17 7.49
N ASN A 271 7.47 4.30 8.17
CA ASN A 271 7.96 4.45 9.53
C ASN A 271 6.81 4.87 10.43
N LEU A 272 6.46 3.99 11.37
CA LEU A 272 5.28 4.15 12.21
C LEU A 272 5.70 4.61 13.59
N GLU A 273 5.54 5.90 13.82
CA GLU A 273 5.57 6.51 15.15
C GLU A 273 4.17 6.99 15.59
N ASP A 274 3.31 7.44 14.65
CA ASP A 274 2.02 8.07 15.00
C ASP A 274 0.75 7.28 14.63
N ILE A 275 0.63 6.76 13.39
CA ILE A 275 -0.60 6.11 12.88
C ILE A 275 -0.27 4.89 12.03
N VAL A 276 -0.90 3.77 12.36
CA VAL A 276 -0.84 2.50 11.62
C VAL A 276 -1.74 2.57 10.37
N PRO A 277 -1.21 2.46 9.14
CA PRO A 277 -2.01 2.43 7.92
C PRO A 277 -2.88 1.18 7.86
N ASP A 278 -4.12 1.32 7.39
CA ASP A 278 -4.97 0.16 7.04
C ASP A 278 -4.71 -0.24 5.59
N ILE A 279 -4.02 -1.35 5.39
CA ILE A 279 -3.67 -1.87 4.07
C ILE A 279 -4.36 -3.20 3.80
N TYR A 280 -4.90 -3.32 2.59
CA TYR A 280 -5.64 -4.48 2.16
C TYR A 280 -5.53 -4.69 0.65
N ASN A 281 -5.29 -5.92 0.22
CA ASN A 281 -5.30 -6.30 -1.19
C ASN A 281 -4.36 -5.42 -2.04
N MET A 282 -3.05 -5.51 -1.78
CA MET A 282 -2.03 -4.71 -2.46
C MET A 282 -1.12 -5.60 -3.29
N THR A 283 -0.91 -5.24 -4.55
CA THR A 283 0.00 -5.92 -5.46
C THR A 283 1.24 -5.06 -5.69
N ILE A 284 2.44 -5.62 -5.54
CA ILE A 284 3.72 -4.90 -5.66
C ILE A 284 4.60 -5.65 -6.65
N THR A 285 5.07 -4.96 -7.69
CA THR A 285 5.76 -5.59 -8.82
C THR A 285 7.01 -4.81 -9.24
N SER A 286 8.05 -5.56 -9.64
CA SER A 286 9.27 -5.01 -10.26
C SER A 286 9.90 -3.87 -9.46
N SER A 287 9.98 -4.02 -8.13
CA SER A 287 10.49 -3.01 -7.20
C SER A 287 11.68 -3.56 -6.40
N ASN A 288 12.49 -2.67 -5.84
CA ASN A 288 13.60 -3.09 -4.98
C ASN A 288 13.11 -3.82 -3.72
N TRP A 289 11.91 -3.48 -3.25
CA TRP A 289 11.31 -4.03 -2.04
C TRP A 289 9.84 -4.33 -2.33
N GLY A 290 9.34 -5.46 -1.84
CA GLY A 290 7.92 -5.73 -1.73
C GLY A 290 7.36 -4.80 -0.67
N PHE A 291 7.63 -5.12 0.60
CA PHE A 291 7.20 -4.30 1.72
C PHE A 291 8.35 -3.90 2.64
N ARG A 292 8.50 -2.60 2.97
CA ARG A 292 9.47 -2.11 3.96
C ARG A 292 8.78 -1.43 5.14
N TYR A 293 9.04 -1.94 6.35
CA TYR A 293 8.55 -1.38 7.60
C TYR A 293 9.71 -1.03 8.54
N ASN A 294 9.65 0.16 9.12
CA ASN A 294 10.59 0.65 10.10
C ASN A 294 9.85 1.38 11.21
N GLY A 295 9.22 0.68 12.17
CA GLY A 295 8.45 1.37 13.20
C GLY A 295 8.43 0.65 14.54
N GLY A 296 7.86 1.32 15.54
CA GLY A 296 7.68 0.78 16.89
C GLY A 296 6.30 0.16 17.14
N ALA A 297 5.31 0.42 16.28
CA ALA A 297 3.93 -0.04 16.44
C ALA A 297 3.68 -1.40 15.78
N THR A 298 2.60 -2.08 16.17
CA THR A 298 2.16 -3.28 15.43
C THR A 298 1.47 -2.86 14.13
N LEU A 299 1.86 -3.47 13.01
CA LEU A 299 1.23 -3.29 11.70
C LEU A 299 0.58 -4.60 11.24
N THR A 300 -0.70 -4.53 10.83
CA THR A 300 -1.42 -5.67 10.25
C THR A 300 -1.74 -5.42 8.78
N LEU A 301 -1.41 -6.39 7.94
CA LEU A 301 -1.61 -6.39 6.49
C LEU A 301 -2.39 -7.64 6.08
N SER A 302 -3.15 -7.56 4.98
CA SER A 302 -3.82 -8.74 4.43
C SER A 302 -3.87 -8.69 2.91
N ARG A 303 -3.78 -9.86 2.27
CA ARG A 303 -3.85 -10.03 0.81
C ARG A 303 -2.77 -9.22 0.08
N ILE A 304 -1.53 -9.34 0.54
CA ILE A 304 -0.38 -8.74 -0.12
C ILE A 304 0.14 -9.71 -1.16
N PHE A 305 0.35 -9.22 -2.37
CA PHE A 305 0.98 -9.98 -3.44
C PHE A 305 2.26 -9.26 -3.85
N THR A 306 3.40 -9.93 -3.77
CA THR A 306 4.65 -9.43 -4.34
C THR A 306 5.13 -10.33 -5.47
N LEU A 307 5.70 -9.71 -6.50
CA LEU A 307 6.25 -10.42 -7.65
C LEU A 307 7.46 -9.66 -8.19
N ASP A 308 8.54 -10.38 -8.46
CA ASP A 308 9.73 -9.80 -9.09
C ASP A 308 10.27 -8.62 -8.26
N THR A 309 10.39 -8.84 -6.95
CA THR A 309 10.99 -7.86 -6.04
C THR A 309 12.27 -8.43 -5.43
N ASN A 310 13.25 -7.59 -5.10
CA ASN A 310 14.47 -8.13 -4.49
C ASN A 310 14.11 -8.75 -3.13
N GLN A 311 13.48 -8.00 -2.23
CA GLN A 311 13.10 -8.51 -0.91
C GLN A 311 11.58 -8.43 -0.74
N SER A 312 10.93 -9.55 -0.43
CA SER A 312 9.47 -9.60 -0.22
C SER A 312 9.02 -8.75 0.98
N VAL A 313 9.75 -8.88 2.08
CA VAL A 313 9.52 -8.15 3.34
C VAL A 313 10.86 -7.65 3.88
N ALA A 314 10.90 -6.39 4.30
CA ALA A 314 12.02 -5.77 4.97
C ALA A 314 11.57 -5.12 6.27
N GLN A 315 12.14 -5.54 7.41
CA GLN A 315 11.82 -5.00 8.74
C GLN A 315 13.03 -4.34 9.39
N TYR A 316 12.71 -3.25 10.09
CA TYR A 316 13.58 -2.46 10.93
C TYR A 316 12.81 -2.10 12.20
N GLY A 317 13.53 -1.84 13.29
CA GLY A 317 12.91 -1.39 14.55
C GLY A 317 12.32 -2.53 15.38
N SER A 318 11.30 -2.22 16.19
CA SER A 318 10.79 -3.12 17.23
C SER A 318 9.31 -3.48 17.09
N GLY A 319 8.59 -2.87 16.16
CA GLY A 319 7.17 -3.10 15.96
C GLY A 319 6.89 -4.47 15.35
N ASP A 320 5.81 -5.11 15.80
CA ASP A 320 5.36 -6.37 15.23
C ASP A 320 4.74 -6.17 13.84
N LEU A 321 4.93 -7.15 12.96
CA LEU A 321 4.31 -7.20 11.64
C LEU A 321 3.43 -8.45 11.55
N ILE A 322 2.15 -8.28 11.25
CA ILE A 322 1.20 -9.38 11.05
C ILE A 322 0.73 -9.35 9.60
N ILE A 323 0.96 -10.41 8.83
CA ILE A 323 0.54 -10.51 7.44
C ILE A 323 -0.36 -11.72 7.25
N TRP A 324 -1.54 -11.49 6.68
CA TRP A 324 -2.56 -12.50 6.41
C TRP A 324 -2.73 -12.79 4.93
N ASP A 325 -2.99 -14.05 4.58
CA ASP A 325 -3.48 -14.50 3.28
C ASP A 325 -2.72 -13.86 2.10
N SER A 326 -1.39 -13.88 2.15
CA SER A 326 -0.52 -13.15 1.23
C SER A 326 0.40 -14.10 0.46
N GLU A 327 0.86 -13.66 -0.71
CA GLU A 327 1.70 -14.44 -1.61
C GLU A 327 2.95 -13.67 -2.00
N PHE A 328 4.10 -14.35 -1.91
CA PHE A 328 5.41 -13.82 -2.27
C PHE A 328 6.07 -14.78 -3.28
N ILE A 329 6.14 -14.36 -4.55
CA ILE A 329 6.58 -15.13 -5.71
C ILE A 329 7.83 -14.50 -6.37
N LYS A 330 8.83 -15.32 -6.71
CA LYS A 330 10.08 -14.90 -7.39
C LYS A 330 10.86 -13.79 -6.68
N GLU A 331 10.88 -13.75 -5.35
CA GLU A 331 11.75 -12.84 -4.59
C GLU A 331 12.98 -13.52 -4.00
N THR A 332 14.01 -12.73 -3.69
CA THR A 332 15.25 -13.25 -3.10
C THR A 332 15.13 -13.58 -1.62
N GLY A 333 14.24 -12.96 -0.84
CA GLY A 333 14.11 -13.31 0.58
C GLY A 333 13.27 -12.38 1.45
N ILE A 334 13.47 -12.54 2.76
CA ILE A 334 13.00 -11.67 3.85
C ILE A 334 14.25 -11.03 4.49
N TYR A 335 14.19 -9.72 4.70
CA TYR A 335 15.32 -8.93 5.17
C TYR A 335 15.03 -8.27 6.52
N TYR A 336 15.92 -8.48 7.49
CA TYR A 336 15.84 -7.87 8.81
C TYR A 336 17.11 -7.08 9.11
N ASN A 337 16.96 -5.83 9.57
CA ASN A 337 18.06 -4.96 9.93
C ASN A 337 17.79 -4.23 11.24
N GLY A 338 18.57 -4.55 12.28
CA GLY A 338 18.38 -3.96 13.60
C GLY A 338 16.99 -4.27 14.18
N PHE A 339 16.43 -5.43 13.85
CA PHE A 339 15.05 -5.80 14.16
C PHE A 339 14.93 -6.56 15.48
N SER A 340 13.99 -6.13 16.32
CA SER A 340 13.70 -6.72 17.63
C SER A 340 12.25 -7.14 17.85
N GLY A 341 11.34 -6.87 16.89
CA GLY A 341 9.93 -7.27 16.95
C GLY A 341 9.66 -8.69 16.42
N ASN A 342 8.40 -9.02 16.21
CA ASN A 342 7.96 -10.29 15.64
C ASN A 342 7.22 -10.08 14.32
N THR A 343 7.52 -10.93 13.33
CA THR A 343 6.77 -11.03 12.08
C THR A 343 5.95 -12.30 12.08
N TYR A 344 4.65 -12.21 11.85
CA TYR A 344 3.71 -13.31 11.77
C TYR A 344 3.18 -13.41 10.34
N LEU A 345 3.53 -14.49 9.64
CA LEU A 345 3.01 -14.80 8.31
C LEU A 345 1.94 -15.88 8.46
N ILE A 346 0.67 -15.45 8.41
CA ILE A 346 -0.50 -16.28 8.66
C ILE A 346 -1.15 -16.63 7.31
N ASN A 347 -1.26 -17.92 7.01
CA ASN A 347 -1.76 -18.41 5.71
C ASN A 347 -1.02 -17.84 4.49
N CYS A 348 0.25 -17.46 4.65
CA CYS A 348 1.02 -16.89 3.55
C CYS A 348 1.73 -17.97 2.72
N LEU A 349 1.82 -17.74 1.42
CA LEU A 349 2.57 -18.57 0.48
C LEU A 349 3.88 -17.88 0.11
N LYS A 350 4.98 -18.63 0.12
CA LYS A 350 6.29 -18.17 -0.32
C LYS A 350 7.09 -19.32 -0.94
N GLU A 351 7.75 -19.05 -2.07
CA GLU A 351 8.56 -20.05 -2.79
C GLU A 351 9.85 -20.44 -2.05
N SER A 352 10.54 -19.48 -1.43
CA SER A 352 11.79 -19.70 -0.67
C SER A 352 11.78 -18.98 0.68
N TRP A 353 12.33 -19.61 1.72
CA TRP A 353 12.38 -19.05 3.09
C TRP A 353 13.78 -18.53 3.43
N GLU A 354 14.38 -17.77 2.52
CA GLU A 354 15.68 -17.15 2.73
C GLU A 354 15.54 -15.91 3.61
N ILE A 355 16.25 -15.88 4.74
CA ILE A 355 16.17 -14.80 5.72
C ILE A 355 17.56 -14.22 5.95
N THR A 356 17.67 -12.90 5.78
CA THR A 356 18.91 -12.16 5.99
C THR A 356 18.80 -11.31 7.26
N TRP A 357 19.71 -11.52 8.21
CA TRP A 357 19.79 -10.75 9.47
C TRP A 357 21.01 -9.84 9.50
N THR A 358 20.78 -8.52 9.55
CA THR A 358 21.83 -7.49 9.58
C THR A 358 21.55 -6.48 10.70
N GLY A 359 22.50 -5.56 10.93
CA GLY A 359 22.40 -4.56 12.00
C GLY A 359 22.36 -5.15 13.42
N THR A 360 22.12 -4.27 14.40
CA THR A 360 21.98 -4.60 15.82
C THR A 360 20.82 -3.77 16.38
N PRO A 361 19.90 -4.34 17.18
CA PRO A 361 19.84 -5.73 17.65
C PRO A 361 19.36 -6.74 16.59
N LYS A 362 19.59 -8.03 16.83
CA LYS A 362 19.04 -9.15 16.04
C LYS A 362 18.27 -10.09 16.97
N THR A 363 17.22 -9.58 17.60
CA THR A 363 16.44 -10.33 18.61
C THR A 363 15.03 -10.65 18.15
N GLY A 364 14.63 -10.15 16.99
CA GLY A 364 13.31 -10.40 16.43
C GLY A 364 13.12 -11.84 15.93
N SER A 365 11.89 -12.17 15.54
CA SER A 365 11.52 -13.51 15.08
C SER A 365 10.55 -13.47 13.92
N LEU A 366 10.60 -14.49 13.06
CA LEU A 366 9.60 -14.75 12.03
C LEU A 366 8.83 -16.02 12.39
N TYR A 367 7.51 -15.92 12.46
CA TYR A 367 6.60 -17.03 12.70
C TYR A 367 5.86 -17.35 11.41
N ARG A 368 5.96 -18.60 10.96
CA ARG A 368 5.10 -19.15 9.91
C ARG A 368 3.92 -19.83 10.58
N GLN A 369 2.72 -19.36 10.30
CA GLN A 369 1.50 -19.78 11.01
C GLN A 369 0.37 -20.07 10.04
N TYR A 370 -0.57 -20.91 10.47
CA TYR A 370 -1.73 -21.26 9.68
C TYR A 370 -2.97 -21.39 10.52
N THR A 371 -4.09 -21.10 9.87
CA THR A 371 -5.41 -21.25 10.47
C THR A 371 -5.86 -22.70 10.51
N LEU A 372 -6.56 -23.05 11.57
CA LEU A 372 -7.31 -24.30 11.72
C LEU A 372 -8.79 -23.96 11.92
N ASP A 373 -9.58 -24.34 10.92
CA ASP A 373 -11.03 -24.47 11.01
C ASP A 373 -11.36 -25.95 11.28
N LEU A 374 -12.26 -26.23 12.23
CA LEU A 374 -12.65 -27.60 12.59
C LEU A 374 -14.15 -27.69 12.84
N LYS A 375 -14.79 -28.65 12.18
CA LYS A 375 -16.17 -29.09 12.40
C LYS A 375 -16.17 -30.50 13.02
N VAL A 376 -16.99 -30.68 14.06
CA VAL A 376 -17.23 -31.97 14.71
C VAL A 376 -18.65 -32.43 14.39
N SER A 377 -18.78 -33.62 13.81
CA SER A 377 -20.05 -34.27 13.49
C SER A 377 -20.07 -35.72 13.97
N ASP A 378 -21.21 -36.38 13.89
CA ASP A 378 -21.30 -37.84 13.98
C ASP A 378 -21.06 -38.49 12.60
N LYS A 379 -21.21 -39.82 12.52
CA LYS A 379 -21.00 -40.57 11.27
C LYS A 379 -22.08 -40.29 10.21
N GLU A 380 -23.19 -39.70 10.62
CA GLU A 380 -24.33 -39.30 9.80
C GLU A 380 -24.26 -37.82 9.36
N ASP A 381 -23.13 -37.14 9.59
CA ASP A 381 -22.88 -35.71 9.32
C ASP A 381 -23.80 -34.75 10.10
N THR A 382 -24.37 -35.21 11.21
CA THR A 382 -25.07 -34.32 12.15
C THR A 382 -24.04 -33.61 13.02
N ALA A 383 -24.13 -32.29 13.06
CA ALA A 383 -23.24 -31.47 13.88
C ALA A 383 -23.32 -31.83 15.38
N ILE A 384 -22.17 -32.10 16.00
CA ILE A 384 -22.09 -32.38 17.44
C ILE A 384 -21.80 -31.07 18.18
N SER A 385 -22.80 -30.58 18.90
CA SER A 385 -22.65 -29.44 19.79
C SER A 385 -22.06 -29.84 21.14
N GLY A 386 -21.19 -29.00 21.69
CA GLY A 386 -20.64 -29.18 23.02
C GLY A 386 -19.59 -30.29 23.13
N ALA A 387 -18.89 -30.63 22.04
CA ALA A 387 -17.72 -31.50 22.07
C ALA A 387 -16.52 -30.71 22.59
N ALA A 388 -15.77 -31.27 23.54
CA ALA A 388 -14.56 -30.67 24.06
C ALA A 388 -13.40 -30.93 23.09
N VAL A 389 -12.77 -29.86 22.62
CA VAL A 389 -11.66 -29.89 21.66
C VAL A 389 -10.41 -29.34 22.34
N LYS A 390 -9.40 -30.18 22.51
CA LYS A 390 -8.11 -29.81 23.11
C LYS A 390 -6.99 -29.98 22.10
N ILE A 391 -6.11 -28.99 22.03
CA ILE A 391 -4.92 -29.03 21.20
C ILE A 391 -3.71 -28.88 22.12
N TYR A 392 -2.74 -29.78 21.98
CA TYR A 392 -1.47 -29.75 22.70
C TYR A 392 -0.32 -29.52 21.72
N ASP A 393 0.70 -28.76 22.13
CA ASP A 393 1.95 -28.66 21.38
C ASP A 393 2.77 -29.97 21.47
N GLN A 394 3.91 -30.01 20.78
CA GLN A 394 4.80 -31.18 20.76
C GLN A 394 5.41 -31.50 22.12
N ASP A 395 5.46 -30.54 23.04
CA ASP A 395 5.99 -30.68 24.40
C ASP A 395 4.90 -31.12 25.40
N GLY A 396 3.65 -31.28 24.92
CA GLY A 396 2.51 -31.71 25.71
C GLY A 396 1.80 -30.57 26.45
N ASN A 397 2.14 -29.32 26.20
CA ASN A 397 1.45 -28.17 26.78
C ASN A 397 0.12 -27.92 26.05
N LEU A 398 -0.92 -27.58 26.81
CA LEU A 398 -2.24 -27.25 26.25
C LEU A 398 -2.17 -25.87 25.57
N VAL A 399 -2.43 -25.82 24.25
CA VAL A 399 -2.43 -24.58 23.46
C VAL A 399 -3.84 -24.05 23.17
N ALA A 400 -4.85 -24.92 23.16
CA ALA A 400 -6.25 -24.53 23.01
C ALA A 400 -7.16 -25.51 23.77
N ASP A 401 -8.20 -24.97 24.41
CA ASP A 401 -9.28 -25.72 25.07
C ASP A 401 -10.60 -25.06 24.69
N LEU A 402 -11.33 -25.70 23.78
CA LEU A 402 -12.48 -25.13 23.08
C LEU A 402 -13.66 -26.08 23.18
N THR A 403 -14.83 -25.57 22.82
CA THR A 403 -16.06 -26.35 22.75
C THR A 403 -16.76 -26.07 21.43
N SER A 404 -17.25 -27.11 20.75
CA SER A 404 -17.98 -26.95 19.50
C SER A 404 -19.34 -26.27 19.69
N GLY A 405 -19.68 -25.36 18.77
CA GLY A 405 -20.95 -24.65 18.72
C GLY A 405 -22.12 -25.54 18.26
N ALA A 406 -23.31 -24.95 18.10
CA ALA A 406 -24.50 -25.66 17.63
C ALA A 406 -24.36 -26.21 16.20
N ASP A 407 -23.51 -25.58 15.38
CA ASP A 407 -23.13 -25.99 14.04
C ASP A 407 -21.95 -26.98 14.01
N GLY A 408 -21.50 -27.42 15.19
CA GLY A 408 -20.37 -28.35 15.34
C GLY A 408 -19.00 -27.69 15.16
N LYS A 409 -18.92 -26.38 14.92
CA LYS A 409 -17.65 -25.69 14.67
C LYS A 409 -17.03 -25.14 15.94
N ILE A 410 -15.70 -25.09 15.98
CA ILE A 410 -14.98 -24.30 16.98
C ILE A 410 -14.66 -22.90 16.43
N ALA A 411 -14.32 -21.97 17.32
CA ALA A 411 -13.66 -20.74 16.89
C ALA A 411 -12.34 -21.06 16.18
N GLN A 412 -12.05 -20.38 15.06
CA GLN A 412 -10.82 -20.57 14.29
C GLN A 412 -9.59 -20.40 15.17
N GLN A 413 -8.61 -21.30 15.02
CA GLN A 413 -7.34 -21.26 15.73
C GLN A 413 -6.20 -20.85 14.79
N ILE A 414 -5.13 -20.29 15.36
CA ILE A 414 -3.89 -20.01 14.64
C ILE A 414 -2.80 -20.88 15.27
N LEU A 415 -2.24 -21.81 14.50
CA LEU A 415 -1.18 -22.70 14.93
C LEU A 415 0.15 -22.29 14.30
N THR A 416 1.23 -22.32 15.10
CA THR A 416 2.57 -22.00 14.63
C THR A 416 3.18 -23.25 14.00
N TYR A 417 3.68 -23.13 12.78
CA TYR A 417 4.42 -24.21 12.14
C TYR A 417 5.90 -24.17 12.52
N LYS A 418 6.54 -23.02 12.25
CA LYS A 418 7.96 -22.79 12.49
C LYS A 418 8.21 -21.38 13.00
N ARG A 419 9.25 -21.23 13.80
CA ARG A 419 9.85 -19.94 14.15
C ARG A 419 11.27 -19.88 13.59
N TYR A 420 11.61 -18.78 12.94
CA TYR A 420 12.96 -18.45 12.51
C TYR A 420 13.48 -17.28 13.34
N TYR A 421 14.70 -17.38 13.85
CA TYR A 421 15.31 -16.35 14.69
C TYR A 421 16.83 -16.37 14.56
N TRP A 422 17.49 -15.32 15.02
CA TRP A 422 18.95 -15.26 15.07
C TRP A 422 19.47 -15.84 16.39
N ASP A 423 20.38 -16.81 16.34
CA ASP A 423 20.94 -17.47 17.54
C ASP A 423 22.26 -16.88 18.04
N GLY A 424 22.79 -15.89 17.33
CA GLY A 424 24.12 -15.31 17.57
C GLY A 424 25.09 -15.53 16.40
N ALA A 425 24.88 -16.55 15.57
CA ALA A 425 25.77 -16.91 14.47
C ALA A 425 25.05 -17.09 13.12
N ALA A 426 23.83 -17.63 13.13
CA ALA A 426 23.05 -17.91 11.93
C ALA A 426 21.54 -17.81 12.17
N THR A 427 20.76 -18.04 11.10
CA THR A 427 19.31 -18.26 11.23
C THR A 427 19.06 -19.63 11.83
N ALA A 428 18.56 -19.67 13.06
CA ALA A 428 18.04 -20.88 13.70
C ALA A 428 16.56 -21.09 13.37
N VAL A 429 16.14 -22.34 13.38
CA VAL A 429 14.76 -22.76 13.12
C VAL A 429 14.27 -23.61 14.29
N GLN A 430 13.10 -23.26 14.82
CA GLN A 430 12.38 -24.04 15.81
C GLN A 430 11.07 -24.53 15.20
N ASP A 431 10.88 -25.86 15.19
CA ASP A 431 9.64 -26.50 14.78
C ASP A 431 8.65 -26.52 15.96
N TYR A 432 7.36 -26.36 15.69
CA TYR A 432 6.27 -26.38 16.69
C TYR A 432 5.28 -27.53 16.47
N TYR A 433 5.57 -28.42 15.52
CA TYR A 433 4.73 -29.53 15.09
C TYR A 433 5.44 -30.88 15.33
N PRO A 434 4.71 -32.00 15.43
CA PRO A 434 3.26 -32.13 15.36
C PRO A 434 2.54 -31.64 16.62
N TYR A 435 1.36 -31.06 16.45
CA TYR A 435 0.40 -30.83 17.55
C TYR A 435 -0.43 -32.09 17.79
N ARG A 436 -0.91 -32.32 19.02
CA ARG A 436 -1.88 -33.38 19.33
C ARG A 436 -3.28 -32.79 19.49
N LEU A 437 -4.22 -33.21 18.65
CA LEU A 437 -5.64 -32.90 18.73
C LEU A 437 -6.37 -34.00 19.51
N VAL A 438 -7.21 -33.63 20.47
CA VAL A 438 -8.06 -34.54 21.25
C VAL A 438 -9.47 -33.98 21.25
N ILE A 439 -10.44 -34.77 20.80
CA ILE A 439 -11.87 -34.41 20.78
C ILE A 439 -12.64 -35.43 21.58
N SER A 440 -13.44 -34.96 22.54
CA SER A 440 -14.24 -35.83 23.40
C SER A 440 -15.67 -35.30 23.57
N LYS A 441 -16.63 -36.22 23.59
CA LYS A 441 -18.04 -35.95 23.87
C LYS A 441 -18.65 -37.17 24.54
N ALA A 442 -19.44 -36.97 25.60
CA ALA A 442 -20.17 -38.06 26.24
C ALA A 442 -21.07 -38.77 25.22
N GLY A 443 -21.04 -40.10 25.20
CA GLY A 443 -21.75 -40.93 24.22
C GLY A 443 -20.97 -41.21 22.93
N TYR A 444 -19.76 -40.66 22.79
CA TYR A 444 -18.88 -40.88 21.64
C TYR A 444 -17.50 -41.37 22.10
N GLU A 445 -16.79 -42.06 21.20
CA GLU A 445 -15.38 -42.38 21.39
C GLU A 445 -14.53 -41.11 21.31
N THR A 446 -13.48 -41.02 22.13
CA THR A 446 -12.49 -39.94 22.04
C THR A 446 -11.72 -40.07 20.73
N TYR A 447 -11.69 -39.00 19.94
CA TYR A 447 -10.84 -38.88 18.76
C TYR A 447 -9.50 -38.26 19.15
N GLU A 448 -8.41 -38.85 18.68
CA GLU A 448 -7.07 -38.28 18.81
C GLU A 448 -6.35 -38.30 17.47
N ASP A 449 -5.64 -37.22 17.14
CA ASP A 449 -4.87 -37.11 15.92
C ASP A 449 -3.65 -36.17 16.07
N LYS A 450 -2.74 -36.22 15.10
CA LYS A 450 -1.60 -35.31 14.99
C LYS A 450 -1.82 -34.28 13.89
N LEU A 451 -1.68 -33.00 14.24
CA LEU A 451 -1.80 -31.90 13.29
C LEU A 451 -0.42 -31.37 12.88
N ASN A 452 -0.21 -31.26 11.57
CA ASN A 452 0.94 -30.60 10.97
C ASN A 452 0.43 -29.37 10.20
N PRO A 453 0.44 -28.17 10.79
CA PRO A 453 -0.06 -26.97 10.14
C PRO A 453 0.97 -26.46 9.13
N ASP A 454 1.18 -27.16 8.01
CA ASP A 454 2.07 -26.71 6.93
C ASP A 454 1.35 -25.86 5.87
N ARG A 455 0.03 -25.75 6.01
CA ARG A 455 -0.92 -24.97 5.20
C ARG A 455 -2.17 -24.65 6.04
N LYS A 456 -3.06 -23.80 5.51
CA LYS A 456 -4.40 -23.62 6.07
C LYS A 456 -5.11 -24.97 6.19
N MET A 457 -5.69 -25.25 7.36
CA MET A 457 -6.37 -26.50 7.68
C MET A 457 -7.87 -26.25 7.81
N ASP A 458 -8.66 -27.05 7.11
CA ASP A 458 -10.12 -27.12 7.25
C ASP A 458 -10.47 -28.59 7.48
N LEU A 459 -10.80 -28.94 8.71
CA LEU A 459 -10.98 -30.32 9.16
C LEU A 459 -12.45 -30.61 9.47
N GLU A 460 -12.92 -31.75 9.01
CA GLU A 460 -14.19 -32.34 9.43
C GLU A 460 -13.92 -33.66 10.14
N VAL A 461 -14.28 -33.76 11.42
CA VAL A 461 -14.07 -34.95 12.24
C VAL A 461 -15.40 -35.55 12.65
N ALA A 462 -15.66 -36.77 12.17
CA ALA A 462 -16.84 -37.54 12.51
C ALA A 462 -16.57 -38.52 13.67
N LEU A 463 -17.13 -38.23 14.85
CA LEU A 463 -16.99 -39.08 16.04
C LEU A 463 -17.84 -40.34 15.93
N ALA A 464 -17.28 -41.49 16.33
CA ALA A 464 -18.03 -42.74 16.43
C ALA A 464 -18.82 -42.77 17.74
N SER A 465 -20.08 -43.26 17.69
CA SER A 465 -20.86 -43.52 18.89
C SER A 465 -20.12 -44.53 19.78
N TYR A 466 -20.09 -44.30 21.08
CA TYR A 466 -19.52 -45.26 22.02
C TYR A 466 -20.40 -46.52 22.07
N GLN A 467 -19.87 -47.65 21.60
CA GLN A 467 -20.51 -48.95 21.78
C GLN A 467 -19.94 -49.58 23.07
N PRO A 468 -20.73 -49.70 24.15
CA PRO A 468 -20.26 -50.44 25.31
C PRO A 468 -19.96 -51.88 24.86
N ARG A 469 -18.78 -52.40 25.20
CA ARG A 469 -18.52 -53.83 25.01
C ARG A 469 -19.65 -54.58 25.69
N HIS A 470 -20.39 -55.37 24.91
CA HIS A 470 -21.36 -56.32 25.45
C HIS A 470 -20.70 -57.07 26.62
N PRO A 471 -21.36 -57.24 27.77
CA PRO A 471 -20.88 -58.20 28.75
C PRO A 471 -20.73 -59.53 28.00
N LEU A 472 -19.57 -60.17 28.10
CA LEU A 472 -19.47 -61.58 27.79
C LEU A 472 -20.50 -62.28 28.69
N GLU A 473 -21.66 -62.64 28.15
CA GLU A 473 -22.49 -63.67 28.73
C GLU A 473 -21.64 -64.94 28.70
N VAL A 474 -21.00 -65.23 29.83
CA VAL A 474 -20.49 -66.57 30.10
C VAL A 474 -21.74 -67.43 30.26
N GLU A 475 -22.20 -68.04 29.17
CA GLU A 475 -23.08 -69.20 29.25
C GLU A 475 -22.31 -70.27 30.05
N LEU A 476 -22.63 -70.39 31.34
CA LEU A 476 -22.25 -71.56 32.12
C LEU A 476 -22.98 -72.76 31.49
N PRO A 477 -22.27 -73.73 30.89
CA PRO A 477 -22.92 -74.90 30.35
C PRO A 477 -23.64 -75.63 31.50
N ALA A 478 -24.90 -75.97 31.26
CA ALA A 478 -25.71 -76.74 32.19
C ALA A 478 -24.95 -78.00 32.63
N LEU A 479 -24.79 -78.16 33.94
CA LEU A 479 -24.26 -79.38 34.56
C LEU A 479 -25.06 -80.59 34.07
N ALA A 480 -24.45 -81.42 33.23
CA ALA A 480 -24.97 -82.74 32.92
C ALA A 480 -24.99 -83.58 34.21
N PRO A 481 -26.05 -84.37 34.47
CA PRO A 481 -26.12 -85.21 35.64
C PRO A 481 -25.01 -86.26 35.62
N LEU A 482 -24.30 -86.36 36.76
CA LEU A 482 -23.22 -87.31 36.99
C LEU A 482 -23.79 -88.75 36.99
N GLU A 483 -23.57 -89.52 35.93
CA GLU A 483 -23.72 -90.98 35.99
C GLU A 483 -22.43 -91.60 36.54
N VAL A 484 -22.51 -92.09 37.79
CA VAL A 484 -21.44 -92.88 38.40
C VAL A 484 -21.57 -94.32 37.91
N SER A 485 -20.72 -94.72 36.95
CA SER A 485 -20.51 -96.13 36.62
C SER A 485 -19.25 -96.64 37.32
N LEU A 486 -19.42 -97.50 38.34
CA LEU A 486 -18.33 -98.28 38.91
C LEU A 486 -17.88 -99.34 37.90
N LYS A 487 -16.62 -99.29 37.47
CA LYS A 487 -15.92 -100.44 36.90
C LYS A 487 -14.68 -100.76 37.72
N ALA A 488 -14.70 -101.95 38.31
CA ALA A 488 -13.61 -102.54 39.04
C ALA A 488 -12.39 -102.76 38.14
N ALA A 489 -11.22 -102.32 38.60
CA ALA A 489 -9.93 -102.73 38.05
C ALA A 489 -9.05 -103.22 39.20
N ARG A 490 -8.64 -104.49 39.09
CA ARG A 490 -7.61 -105.17 39.89
C ARG A 490 -6.33 -104.32 39.95
N LEU A 491 -5.76 -104.22 41.15
CA LEU A 491 -4.37 -103.82 41.35
C LEU A 491 -3.60 -105.06 41.83
N GLU A 492 -2.77 -105.63 40.97
CA GLU A 492 -1.73 -106.59 41.36
C GLU A 492 -0.50 -105.79 41.79
N VAL A 493 -0.02 -106.03 43.01
CA VAL A 493 1.29 -105.56 43.48
C VAL A 493 2.00 -106.77 44.10
N GLU A 494 2.99 -107.29 43.37
CA GLU A 494 4.02 -108.18 43.89
C GLU A 494 5.03 -107.37 44.71
N ILE A 495 5.31 -107.82 45.94
CA ILE A 495 6.48 -107.39 46.71
C ILE A 495 7.28 -108.66 47.00
N HIS A 496 8.46 -108.77 46.38
CA HIS A 496 9.52 -109.67 46.83
C HIS A 496 10.40 -108.92 47.83
N GLY A 497 10.72 -109.62 48.93
CA GLY A 497 11.40 -109.07 50.11
C GLY A 497 12.89 -108.80 49.95
#